data_AF-A0A6I9SUZ6-F1
#
_entry.id   AF-A0A6I9SUZ6-F1
#
_cell.length_a   1.000
_cell.length_b   1.000
_cell.length_c   1.000
_cell.angle_alpha   90.00
_cell.angle_beta   90.00
_cell.angle_gamma   90.00
#
_symmetry.space_group_name_H-M   'P 1'
#
loop_
_entity.id
_entity.type
_entity.pdbx_description
1 polymer ?
#
loop_
_entity_poly.entity_id
_entity_poly.type
_entity_poly.pdbx_seq_one_letter_code
_entity_poly.pdbx_strand_id
1 'polypeptide(L)'
;MQAAVVSATVSPPSSSLVSSPPAKLVPIISRTRSLLLATRRVKYQYKKHQLSVDQRRIDMAATASPSVGVAPKWAQKTVTIPAQRRGCHLITSKILKEIGQDLSGFKCGLAHLFLQHTSASLTVNENYDSDVRDDTETFLNKVVPEGRSAPWKHTLEGPDDMPAHIKSSMFGCSLTLPITDGKLNMGTWQGIWLCEHRDAATPRKIVITLNGI
;
A
#
# COMPACT_ATOMS: atom_id res chain seq x y z
N MET A 1 76.91 9.62 14.73
CA MET A 1 77.44 10.00 16.06
C MET A 1 78.00 11.40 15.94
N GLN A 2 77.63 12.30 16.85
CA GLN A 2 78.16 13.66 17.17
C GLN A 2 78.98 14.51 16.16
N ALA A 3 78.60 15.80 16.11
CA ALA A 3 79.47 17.01 16.15
C ALA A 3 80.51 17.25 15.03
N ALA A 4 80.98 18.48 14.74
CA ALA A 4 80.51 19.87 14.92
C ALA A 4 81.47 20.78 14.10
N VAL A 5 81.28 22.11 14.13
CA VAL A 5 82.28 23.23 14.05
C VAL A 5 81.63 24.48 13.44
N VAL A 6 82.16 25.66 13.79
CA VAL A 6 81.48 26.97 13.80
C VAL A 6 82.36 28.06 13.13
N SER A 7 81.74 29.18 12.75
CA SER A 7 82.36 30.52 12.52
C SER A 7 83.06 30.74 11.16
N ALA A 8 83.19 31.98 10.65
CA ALA A 8 83.00 33.29 11.30
C ALA A 8 82.34 34.39 10.41
N THR A 9 82.15 35.57 11.02
CA THR A 9 81.44 36.79 10.57
C THR A 9 82.27 37.75 9.71
N VAL A 10 81.63 38.81 9.14
CA VAL A 10 81.94 40.25 9.39
C VAL A 10 80.99 41.19 8.58
N SER A 11 80.65 42.35 9.15
CA SER A 11 79.80 43.47 8.62
C SER A 11 80.69 44.61 8.04
N PRO A 12 80.28 45.91 7.85
CA PRO A 12 78.98 46.63 7.87
C PRO A 12 78.72 47.28 6.46
N PRO A 13 78.21 48.52 6.19
CA PRO A 13 77.55 49.58 6.98
C PRO A 13 76.20 50.09 6.41
N SER A 14 76.11 51.33 5.90
CA SER A 14 74.88 52.14 5.76
C SER A 14 75.00 53.32 4.78
N SER A 15 73.89 53.81 4.19
CA SER A 15 73.58 55.26 4.03
C SER A 15 72.18 55.49 3.43
N SER A 16 71.71 56.74 3.41
CA SER A 16 70.33 57.20 3.19
C SER A 16 70.16 58.13 1.97
N LEU A 17 68.91 58.32 1.47
CA LEU A 17 68.24 59.61 1.11
C LEU A 17 67.13 59.48 0.01
N VAL A 18 65.91 59.97 0.32
CA VAL A 18 65.11 61.05 -0.38
C VAL A 18 65.26 61.18 -1.93
N SER A 19 64.23 61.34 -2.80
CA SER A 19 62.75 61.41 -2.73
C SER A 19 62.10 61.30 -4.15
N SER A 20 60.76 61.23 -4.25
CA SER A 20 59.96 61.59 -5.45
C SER A 20 58.47 61.85 -5.11
N PRO A 21 57.73 62.70 -5.87
CA PRO A 21 56.38 63.16 -5.51
C PRO A 21 55.22 62.22 -5.93
N PRO A 22 54.00 62.37 -5.37
CA PRO A 22 52.92 61.40 -5.52
C PRO A 22 52.01 61.61 -6.73
N ALA A 23 51.53 60.51 -7.32
CA ALA A 23 50.39 60.51 -8.25
C ALA A 23 49.05 60.62 -7.50
N LYS A 24 48.08 61.32 -8.11
CA LYS A 24 46.78 61.63 -7.48
C LYS A 24 45.86 60.40 -7.39
N LEU A 25 45.40 60.05 -6.19
CA LEU A 25 44.30 59.09 -5.99
C LEU A 25 42.95 59.72 -6.35
N VAL A 26 42.16 59.04 -7.18
CA VAL A 26 40.73 59.31 -7.38
C VAL A 26 39.93 58.64 -6.24
N PRO A 27 38.95 59.31 -5.60
CA PRO A 27 38.30 58.76 -4.41
C PRO A 27 37.36 57.57 -4.73
N ILE A 28 37.62 56.43 -4.09
CA ILE A 28 36.89 55.14 -4.22
C ILE A 28 35.47 55.19 -3.56
N ILE A 29 34.95 56.38 -3.27
CA ILE A 29 33.80 56.59 -2.38
C ILE A 29 32.44 56.50 -3.12
N SER A 30 32.39 56.65 -4.45
CA SER A 30 31.11 56.64 -5.19
C SER A 30 30.52 55.24 -5.42
N ARG A 31 31.35 54.20 -5.59
CA ARG A 31 30.88 52.83 -5.93
C ARG A 31 30.20 52.11 -4.75
N THR A 32 30.62 52.35 -3.52
CA THR A 32 30.10 51.64 -2.33
C THR A 32 28.66 52.05 -1.97
N ARG A 33 28.30 53.34 -2.08
CA ARG A 33 26.92 53.81 -1.86
C ARG A 33 25.93 53.21 -2.86
N SER A 34 26.31 53.12 -4.14
CA SER A 34 25.45 52.53 -5.18
C SER A 34 25.19 51.04 -4.94
N LEU A 35 26.23 50.28 -4.60
CA LEU A 35 26.12 48.85 -4.28
C LEU A 35 25.27 48.58 -3.02
N LEU A 36 25.38 49.43 -2.01
CA LEU A 36 24.57 49.34 -0.78
C LEU A 36 23.08 49.66 -1.03
N LEU A 37 22.79 50.62 -1.91
CA LEU A 37 21.41 50.94 -2.31
C LEU A 37 20.80 49.85 -3.21
N ALA A 38 21.59 49.27 -4.13
CA ALA A 38 21.17 48.15 -4.96
C ALA A 38 20.83 46.91 -4.11
N THR A 39 21.71 46.52 -3.18
CA THR A 39 21.47 45.37 -2.27
C THR A 39 20.28 45.59 -1.33
N ARG A 40 20.04 46.82 -0.85
CA ARG A 40 18.81 47.18 -0.12
C ARG A 40 17.55 47.03 -0.98
N ARG A 41 17.57 47.47 -2.24
CA ARG A 41 16.44 47.30 -3.19
C ARG A 41 16.15 45.82 -3.47
N VAL A 42 17.17 45.00 -3.70
CA VAL A 42 17.00 43.54 -3.92
C VAL A 42 16.38 42.87 -2.69
N LYS A 43 16.89 43.13 -1.48
CA LYS A 43 16.32 42.59 -0.23
C LYS A 43 14.86 43.02 -0.01
N TYR A 44 14.52 44.26 -0.35
CA TYR A 44 13.13 44.75 -0.25
C TYR A 44 12.20 44.05 -1.26
N GLN A 45 12.60 43.94 -2.54
CA GLN A 45 11.81 43.24 -3.55
C GLN A 45 11.62 41.76 -3.20
N TYR A 46 12.66 41.09 -2.71
CA TYR A 46 12.57 39.71 -2.23
C TYR A 46 11.55 39.58 -1.09
N LYS A 47 11.63 40.43 -0.06
CA LYS A 47 10.68 40.42 1.06
C LYS A 47 9.24 40.72 0.62
N LYS A 48 9.04 41.65 -0.32
CA LYS A 48 7.72 41.95 -0.90
C LYS A 48 7.17 40.77 -1.72
N HIS A 49 8.02 40.07 -2.47
CA HIS A 49 7.63 38.87 -3.19
C HIS A 49 7.25 37.74 -2.24
N GLN A 50 8.04 37.52 -1.18
CA GLN A 50 7.74 36.53 -0.13
C GLN A 50 6.36 36.77 0.49
N LEU A 51 6.11 38.00 0.96
CA LEU A 51 4.81 38.39 1.53
C LEU A 51 3.65 38.23 0.53
N SER A 52 3.87 38.47 -0.77
CA SER A 52 2.87 38.24 -1.82
C SER A 52 2.60 36.76 -2.10
N VAL A 53 3.59 35.89 -1.92
CA VAL A 53 3.43 34.42 -2.05
C VAL A 53 2.73 33.87 -0.82
N ASP A 54 3.09 34.34 0.38
CA ASP A 54 2.47 33.90 1.63
C ASP A 54 1.03 34.40 1.75
N GLN A 55 0.72 35.63 1.32
CA GLN A 55 -0.68 36.10 1.21
C GLN A 55 -1.49 35.22 0.25
N ARG A 56 -0.96 34.91 -0.96
CA ARG A 56 -1.64 34.02 -1.92
C ARG A 56 -1.87 32.61 -1.38
N ARG A 57 -0.99 32.10 -0.52
CA ARG A 57 -1.19 30.81 0.18
C ARG A 57 -2.31 30.89 1.21
N ILE A 58 -2.40 31.98 1.96
CA ILE A 58 -3.49 32.24 2.91
C ILE A 58 -4.83 32.35 2.16
N ASP A 59 -4.86 33.10 1.05
CA ASP A 59 -6.07 33.29 0.24
C ASP A 59 -6.53 31.97 -0.43
N MET A 60 -5.59 31.13 -0.88
CA MET A 60 -5.90 29.77 -1.36
C MET A 60 -6.43 28.85 -0.25
N ALA A 61 -5.87 28.93 0.96
CA ALA A 61 -6.36 28.14 2.09
C ALA A 61 -7.76 28.58 2.55
N ALA A 62 -8.07 29.88 2.47
CA ALA A 62 -9.36 30.45 2.84
C ALA A 62 -10.47 30.23 1.79
N THR A 63 -10.11 29.92 0.54
CA THR A 63 -11.08 29.64 -0.54
C THR A 63 -11.37 28.15 -0.75
N ALA A 64 -10.64 27.27 -0.07
CA ALA A 64 -10.96 25.86 0.00
C ALA A 64 -12.23 25.64 0.86
N SER A 65 -13.39 25.57 0.19
CA SER A 65 -14.58 24.96 0.82
C SER A 65 -14.21 23.55 1.28
N PRO A 66 -14.66 23.08 2.47
CA PRO A 66 -14.38 21.73 2.88
C PRO A 66 -15.01 20.77 1.87
N SER A 67 -14.17 20.10 1.08
CA SER A 67 -14.60 18.89 0.41
C SER A 67 -15.16 17.98 1.49
N VAL A 68 -16.35 17.43 1.27
CA VAL A 68 -16.87 16.35 2.11
C VAL A 68 -15.98 15.14 1.81
N GLY A 69 -14.84 15.11 2.51
CA GLY A 69 -13.84 14.07 2.37
C GLY A 69 -14.48 12.76 2.76
N VAL A 70 -14.67 11.88 1.78
CA VAL A 70 -15.25 10.57 2.03
C VAL A 70 -14.24 9.80 2.87
N ALA A 71 -14.49 9.75 4.17
CA ALA A 71 -13.55 9.22 5.14
C ALA A 71 -13.42 7.69 4.96
N PRO A 72 -12.21 7.12 5.13
CA PRO A 72 -12.02 5.69 5.01
C PRO A 72 -12.85 4.95 6.08
N LYS A 73 -13.78 4.12 5.61
CA LYS A 73 -14.67 3.29 6.42
C LYS A 73 -14.14 1.86 6.47
N TRP A 74 -14.38 1.20 7.61
CA TRP A 74 -14.17 -0.23 7.79
C TRP A 74 -15.44 -0.85 8.38
N ALA A 75 -15.76 -2.06 7.95
CA ALA A 75 -16.77 -2.92 8.58
C ALA A 75 -16.26 -4.37 8.58
N GLN A 76 -16.57 -5.14 9.61
CA GLN A 76 -16.19 -6.55 9.67
C GLN A 76 -17.34 -7.38 10.25
N LYS A 77 -17.65 -8.50 9.60
CA LYS A 77 -18.71 -9.43 10.02
C LYS A 77 -18.31 -10.87 9.77
N THR A 78 -18.57 -11.74 10.74
CA THR A 78 -18.38 -13.20 10.58
C THR A 78 -19.70 -13.83 10.14
N VAL A 79 -19.70 -14.44 8.95
CA VAL A 79 -20.82 -15.18 8.38
C VAL A 79 -20.62 -16.66 8.63
N THR A 80 -21.68 -17.37 9.06
CA THR A 80 -21.67 -18.83 9.15
C THR A 80 -22.48 -19.41 7.99
N ILE A 81 -21.82 -20.13 7.10
CA ILE A 81 -22.48 -20.96 6.09
C ILE A 81 -22.84 -22.30 6.75
N PRO A 82 -24.11 -22.76 6.70
CA PRO A 82 -24.49 -24.08 7.20
C PRO A 82 -23.63 -25.19 6.58
N ALA A 83 -23.52 -26.34 7.25
CA ALA A 83 -22.84 -27.51 6.70
C ALA A 83 -23.36 -27.80 5.27
N GLN A 84 -22.44 -28.00 4.33
CA GLN A 84 -22.77 -28.43 2.97
C GLN A 84 -22.29 -29.87 2.81
N ARG A 85 -22.86 -30.62 1.85
CA ARG A 85 -22.24 -31.86 1.37
C ARG A 85 -20.90 -31.53 0.69
N ARG A 86 -20.03 -32.52 0.49
CA ARG A 86 -18.88 -32.40 -0.42
C ARG A 86 -19.27 -31.82 -1.79
N GLY A 87 -18.41 -30.99 -2.37
CA GLY A 87 -18.55 -30.37 -3.68
C GLY A 87 -18.44 -28.84 -3.67
N CYS A 88 -18.62 -28.23 -4.83
CA CYS A 88 -18.60 -26.79 -5.01
C CYS A 88 -20.01 -26.18 -4.86
N HIS A 89 -20.14 -25.13 -4.03
CA HIS A 89 -21.43 -24.51 -3.69
C HIS A 89 -21.44 -23.01 -3.97
N LEU A 90 -22.36 -22.53 -4.79
CA LEU A 90 -22.57 -21.09 -4.99
C LEU A 90 -23.16 -20.46 -3.72
N ILE A 91 -22.41 -19.55 -3.09
CA ILE A 91 -22.80 -18.88 -1.83
C ILE A 91 -22.99 -17.36 -1.95
N THR A 92 -22.86 -16.78 -3.14
CA THR A 92 -22.99 -15.33 -3.39
C THR A 92 -24.22 -14.70 -2.71
N SER A 93 -25.39 -15.32 -2.84
CA SER A 93 -26.65 -14.80 -2.25
C SER A 93 -26.65 -14.85 -0.72
N LYS A 94 -26.06 -15.90 -0.11
CA LYS A 94 -25.89 -16.01 1.35
C LYS A 94 -24.96 -14.91 1.85
N ILE A 95 -23.85 -14.66 1.16
CA ILE A 95 -22.89 -13.59 1.50
C ILE A 95 -23.54 -12.21 1.38
N LEU A 96 -24.17 -11.90 0.24
CA LEU A 96 -24.80 -10.59 0.00
C LEU A 96 -25.94 -10.30 0.96
N LYS A 97 -26.73 -11.31 1.36
CA LYS A 97 -27.76 -11.16 2.40
C LYS A 97 -27.17 -10.69 3.73
N GLU A 98 -26.01 -11.21 4.10
CA GLU A 98 -25.38 -10.90 5.39
C GLU A 98 -24.65 -9.54 5.40
N ILE A 99 -24.04 -9.12 4.29
CA ILE A 99 -23.23 -7.88 4.25
C ILE A 99 -23.92 -6.71 3.55
N GLY A 100 -25.07 -6.90 2.91
CA GLY A 100 -25.68 -5.91 2.02
C GLY A 100 -25.91 -4.53 2.65
N GLN A 101 -26.27 -4.49 3.94
CA GLN A 101 -26.48 -3.25 4.69
C GLN A 101 -25.18 -2.48 4.96
N ASP A 102 -24.08 -3.19 5.25
CA ASP A 102 -22.78 -2.56 5.46
C ASP A 102 -22.17 -2.12 4.12
N LEU A 103 -22.29 -3.00 3.12
CA LEU A 103 -21.79 -2.85 1.75
C LEU A 103 -22.42 -1.64 1.04
N SER A 104 -23.71 -1.39 1.21
CA SER A 104 -24.41 -0.27 0.58
C SER A 104 -23.84 1.10 0.96
N GLY A 105 -23.12 1.19 2.09
CA GLY A 105 -22.45 2.41 2.55
C GLY A 105 -20.99 2.53 2.12
N PHE A 106 -20.56 1.88 1.02
CA PHE A 106 -19.26 2.03 0.38
C PHE A 106 -19.43 2.39 -1.09
N LYS A 107 -18.83 3.49 -1.53
CA LYS A 107 -18.77 3.92 -2.93
C LYS A 107 -17.64 3.23 -3.70
N CYS A 108 -16.48 3.06 -3.09
CA CYS A 108 -15.32 2.39 -3.70
C CYS A 108 -14.46 1.71 -2.62
N GLY A 109 -14.11 0.45 -2.81
CA GLY A 109 -13.36 -0.28 -1.80
C GLY A 109 -13.03 -1.72 -2.18
N LEU A 110 -12.69 -2.51 -1.16
CA LEU A 110 -12.44 -3.95 -1.25
C LEU A 110 -13.28 -4.69 -0.20
N ALA A 111 -13.77 -5.87 -0.57
CA ALA A 111 -14.34 -6.85 0.32
C ALA A 111 -13.37 -8.04 0.40
N HIS A 112 -12.69 -8.18 1.53
CA HIS A 112 -11.84 -9.33 1.81
C HIS A 112 -12.64 -10.40 2.56
N LEU A 113 -12.73 -11.60 2.01
CA LEU A 113 -13.37 -12.76 2.63
C LEU A 113 -12.27 -13.74 3.05
N PHE A 114 -12.31 -14.19 4.30
CA PHE A 114 -11.38 -15.16 4.86
C PHE A 114 -12.13 -16.32 5.52
N LEU A 115 -12.05 -17.51 4.92
CA LEU A 115 -12.60 -18.76 5.44
C LEU A 115 -11.72 -19.28 6.58
N GLN A 116 -12.31 -19.40 7.76
CA GLN A 116 -11.66 -19.97 8.94
C GLN A 116 -11.72 -21.50 8.91
N HIS A 117 -11.18 -22.09 7.84
CA HIS A 117 -11.05 -23.54 7.69
C HIS A 117 -9.84 -23.91 6.82
N THR A 118 -9.27 -25.09 7.06
CA THR A 118 -8.09 -25.61 6.37
C THR A 118 -8.40 -26.74 5.41
N SER A 119 -9.60 -27.32 5.47
CA SER A 119 -10.07 -28.43 4.61
C SER A 119 -11.28 -28.07 3.73
N ALA A 120 -11.52 -26.78 3.53
CA ALA A 120 -12.51 -26.20 2.61
C ALA A 120 -11.91 -24.90 2.05
N SER A 121 -12.32 -24.47 0.86
CA SER A 121 -11.75 -23.29 0.18
C SER A 121 -12.79 -22.33 -0.40
N LEU A 122 -12.36 -21.13 -0.73
CA LEU A 122 -13.15 -20.13 -1.45
C LEU A 122 -12.58 -19.94 -2.86
N THR A 123 -13.45 -19.77 -3.85
CA THR A 123 -13.05 -19.38 -5.21
C THR A 123 -14.12 -18.48 -5.85
N VAL A 124 -13.76 -17.81 -6.95
CA VAL A 124 -14.71 -17.14 -7.83
C VAL A 124 -14.72 -17.87 -9.16
N ASN A 125 -15.87 -18.42 -9.53
CA ASN A 125 -16.07 -19.14 -10.78
C ASN A 125 -17.52 -18.95 -11.27
N GLU A 126 -17.97 -19.72 -12.26
CA GLU A 126 -19.26 -19.50 -12.91
C GLU A 126 -20.47 -19.54 -11.95
N ASN A 127 -21.44 -18.64 -12.15
CA ASN A 127 -22.65 -18.53 -11.32
C ASN A 127 -23.92 -19.08 -11.99
N TYR A 128 -23.85 -19.52 -13.25
CA TYR A 128 -25.00 -19.90 -14.06
C TYR A 128 -25.16 -21.42 -14.13
N ASP A 129 -24.30 -22.11 -14.87
CA ASP A 129 -24.41 -23.56 -15.03
C ASP A 129 -24.06 -24.31 -13.72
N SER A 130 -24.79 -25.39 -13.44
CA SER A 130 -24.48 -26.32 -12.36
C SER A 130 -23.31 -27.24 -12.68
N ASP A 131 -23.17 -27.62 -13.94
CA ASP A 131 -22.31 -28.72 -14.34
C ASP A 131 -20.84 -28.34 -14.13
N VAL A 132 -20.49 -27.05 -14.27
CA VAL A 132 -19.17 -26.50 -13.95
C VAL A 132 -18.77 -26.75 -12.47
N ARG A 133 -19.72 -26.82 -11.53
CA ARG A 133 -19.46 -27.15 -10.11
C ARG A 133 -19.18 -28.63 -9.91
N ASP A 134 -19.93 -29.49 -10.60
CA ASP A 134 -19.81 -30.95 -10.49
C ASP A 134 -18.58 -31.48 -11.28
N ASP A 135 -18.24 -30.87 -12.42
CA ASP A 135 -17.00 -31.09 -13.17
C ASP A 135 -15.78 -30.62 -12.38
N THR A 136 -15.87 -29.48 -11.68
CA THR A 136 -14.78 -29.02 -10.79
C THR A 136 -14.52 -30.02 -9.68
N GLU A 137 -15.56 -30.53 -9.01
CA GLU A 137 -15.42 -31.56 -7.98
C GLU A 137 -14.87 -32.88 -8.55
N THR A 138 -15.34 -33.29 -9.73
CA THR A 138 -14.84 -34.47 -10.44
C THR A 138 -13.36 -34.35 -10.78
N PHE A 139 -12.91 -33.18 -11.24
CA PHE A 139 -11.51 -32.88 -11.48
C PHE A 139 -10.68 -32.92 -10.19
N LEU A 140 -11.15 -32.29 -9.11
CA LEU A 140 -10.45 -32.27 -7.82
C LEU A 140 -10.25 -33.69 -7.26
N ASN A 141 -11.26 -34.55 -7.35
CA ASN A 141 -11.17 -35.96 -6.92
C ASN A 141 -10.22 -36.78 -7.81
N LYS A 142 -10.03 -36.39 -9.07
CA LYS A 142 -9.08 -37.05 -9.98
C LYS A 142 -7.63 -36.63 -9.71
N VAL A 143 -7.37 -35.35 -9.42
CA VAL A 143 -6.00 -34.84 -9.19
C VAL A 143 -5.54 -34.98 -7.74
N VAL A 144 -6.48 -35.01 -6.78
CA VAL A 144 -6.22 -35.31 -5.38
C VAL A 144 -7.08 -36.52 -4.97
N PRO A 145 -6.63 -37.75 -5.32
CA PRO A 145 -7.39 -38.98 -5.04
C PRO A 145 -7.47 -39.30 -3.55
N GLU A 146 -8.46 -40.11 -3.19
CA GLU A 146 -8.75 -40.47 -1.79
C GLU A 146 -8.70 -42.00 -1.59
N GLY A 147 -8.79 -42.44 -0.33
CA GLY A 147 -8.89 -43.87 0.02
C GLY A 147 -7.55 -44.64 0.00
N ARG A 148 -7.63 -45.97 0.07
CA ARG A 148 -6.50 -46.86 0.41
C ARG A 148 -5.32 -46.84 -0.57
N SER A 149 -5.54 -46.45 -1.82
CA SER A 149 -4.50 -46.34 -2.86
C SER A 149 -3.88 -44.94 -2.93
N ALA A 150 -4.41 -43.95 -2.20
CA ALA A 150 -3.88 -42.60 -2.21
C ALA A 150 -2.60 -42.52 -1.34
N PRO A 151 -1.51 -41.89 -1.82
CA PRO A 151 -0.19 -41.92 -1.17
C PRO A 151 -0.07 -40.93 0.02
N TRP A 152 -1.15 -40.70 0.76
CA TRP A 152 -1.21 -39.71 1.83
C TRP A 152 -0.81 -40.30 3.19
N LYS A 153 0.03 -39.57 3.93
CA LYS A 153 0.49 -39.94 5.27
C LYS A 153 -0.43 -39.44 6.39
N HIS A 154 -1.01 -38.26 6.19
CA HIS A 154 -1.96 -37.65 7.13
C HIS A 154 -3.35 -38.22 6.87
N THR A 155 -3.92 -38.89 7.87
CA THR A 155 -5.16 -39.68 7.78
C THR A 155 -5.93 -39.69 9.11
N LEU A 156 -5.61 -38.76 10.02
CA LEU A 156 -6.07 -38.78 11.41
C LEU A 156 -7.58 -38.61 11.53
N GLU A 157 -8.19 -37.81 10.65
CA GLU A 157 -9.62 -37.55 10.62
C GLU A 157 -10.36 -38.35 9.53
N GLY A 158 -9.71 -39.34 8.89
CA GLY A 158 -10.31 -40.21 7.88
C GLY A 158 -9.65 -40.14 6.49
N PRO A 159 -10.21 -40.83 5.48
CA PRO A 159 -9.64 -40.92 4.14
C PRO A 159 -9.75 -39.62 3.32
N ASP A 160 -10.62 -38.69 3.73
CA ASP A 160 -10.87 -37.39 3.08
C ASP A 160 -10.03 -36.23 3.66
N ASP A 161 -9.36 -36.46 4.79
CA ASP A 161 -8.62 -35.48 5.59
C ASP A 161 -7.50 -34.75 4.81
N MET A 162 -6.41 -35.47 4.46
CA MET A 162 -5.33 -34.88 3.65
C MET A 162 -5.79 -34.44 2.25
N PRO A 163 -6.63 -35.19 1.50
CA PRO A 163 -7.18 -34.70 0.23
C PRO A 163 -7.82 -33.33 0.37
N ALA A 164 -8.65 -33.12 1.40
CA ALA A 164 -9.32 -31.87 1.64
C ALA A 164 -8.36 -30.72 1.97
N HIS A 165 -7.24 -30.98 2.68
CA HIS A 165 -6.17 -30.00 2.88
C HIS A 165 -5.43 -29.61 1.59
N ILE A 166 -5.17 -30.57 0.68
CA ILE A 166 -4.54 -30.29 -0.61
C ILE A 166 -5.49 -29.49 -1.51
N LYS A 167 -6.73 -29.96 -1.70
CA LYS A 167 -7.78 -29.27 -2.48
C LYS A 167 -8.05 -27.85 -1.95
N SER A 168 -8.06 -27.69 -0.63
CA SER A 168 -8.13 -26.38 0.04
C SER A 168 -6.95 -25.48 -0.34
N SER A 169 -5.73 -26.00 -0.28
CA SER A 169 -4.50 -25.26 -0.60
C SER A 169 -4.35 -24.88 -2.08
N MET A 170 -5.04 -25.59 -3.00
CA MET A 170 -5.03 -25.29 -4.44
C MET A 170 -5.82 -24.03 -4.80
N PHE A 171 -6.93 -23.75 -4.10
CA PHE A 171 -7.73 -22.53 -4.32
C PHE A 171 -7.45 -21.44 -3.27
N GLY A 172 -7.12 -21.84 -2.04
CA GLY A 172 -6.92 -20.96 -0.91
C GLY A 172 -8.17 -20.70 -0.07
N CYS A 173 -7.97 -20.12 1.11
CA CYS A 173 -9.03 -19.79 2.06
C CYS A 173 -9.51 -18.33 1.96
N SER A 174 -9.05 -17.55 0.98
CA SER A 174 -9.36 -16.11 0.92
C SER A 174 -9.68 -15.58 -0.47
N LEU A 175 -10.51 -14.54 -0.50
CA LEU A 175 -10.86 -13.78 -1.70
C LEU A 175 -10.78 -12.29 -1.38
N THR A 176 -10.42 -11.48 -2.38
CA THR A 176 -10.50 -10.02 -2.29
C THR A 176 -11.24 -9.51 -3.52
N LEU A 177 -12.42 -8.93 -3.31
CA LEU A 177 -13.33 -8.50 -4.37
C LEU A 177 -13.45 -6.97 -4.37
N PRO A 178 -13.44 -6.29 -5.53
CA PRO A 178 -13.68 -4.85 -5.57
C PRO A 178 -15.12 -4.51 -5.19
N ILE A 179 -15.30 -3.34 -4.57
CA ILE A 179 -16.60 -2.73 -4.25
C ILE A 179 -16.78 -1.49 -5.12
N THR A 180 -17.96 -1.32 -5.69
CA THR A 180 -18.35 -0.12 -6.44
C THR A 180 -19.83 0.17 -6.22
N ASP A 181 -20.16 1.41 -5.85
CA ASP A 181 -21.52 1.92 -5.64
C ASP A 181 -22.43 0.96 -4.86
N GLY A 182 -21.96 0.52 -3.69
CA GLY A 182 -22.69 -0.34 -2.76
C GLY A 182 -22.77 -1.82 -3.15
N LYS A 183 -21.99 -2.28 -4.14
CA LYS A 183 -22.05 -3.64 -4.70
C LYS A 183 -20.67 -4.27 -4.82
N LEU A 184 -20.61 -5.60 -4.77
CA LEU A 184 -19.43 -6.36 -5.20
C LEU A 184 -19.32 -6.25 -6.73
N ASN A 185 -18.22 -5.70 -7.23
CA ASN A 185 -17.99 -5.43 -8.64
C ASN A 185 -17.35 -6.66 -9.32
N MET A 186 -18.12 -7.74 -9.39
CA MET A 186 -17.77 -8.98 -10.10
C MET A 186 -18.37 -8.97 -11.51
N GLY A 187 -17.75 -9.71 -12.45
CA GLY A 187 -18.30 -9.89 -13.78
C GLY A 187 -19.63 -10.67 -13.79
N THR A 188 -20.43 -10.52 -14.85
CA THR A 188 -21.78 -11.10 -14.98
C THR A 188 -21.88 -12.58 -14.58
N TRP A 189 -20.91 -13.38 -15.04
CA TRP A 189 -20.86 -14.82 -14.80
C TRP A 189 -20.12 -15.22 -13.52
N GLN A 190 -19.57 -14.28 -12.75
CA GLN A 190 -18.79 -14.60 -11.56
C GLN A 190 -19.68 -14.77 -10.31
N GLY A 191 -19.38 -15.80 -9.53
CA GLY A 191 -20.02 -16.08 -8.26
C GLY A 191 -19.02 -16.57 -7.22
N ILE A 192 -19.29 -16.26 -5.95
CA ILE A 192 -18.49 -16.71 -4.81
C ILE A 192 -18.89 -18.16 -4.51
N TRP A 193 -17.93 -19.06 -4.59
CA TRP A 193 -18.10 -20.47 -4.27
C TRP A 193 -17.45 -20.81 -2.92
N LEU A 194 -18.10 -21.69 -2.16
CA LEU A 194 -17.49 -22.48 -1.11
C LEU A 194 -17.26 -23.89 -1.66
N CYS A 195 -16.01 -24.32 -1.74
CA CYS A 195 -15.66 -25.70 -2.09
C CYS A 195 -15.50 -26.48 -0.78
N GLU A 196 -16.44 -27.39 -0.52
CA GLU A 196 -16.41 -28.26 0.64
C GLU A 196 -15.76 -29.59 0.24
N HIS A 197 -14.63 -29.92 0.87
CA HIS A 197 -13.86 -31.10 0.48
C HIS A 197 -14.05 -32.28 1.43
N ARG A 198 -14.71 -32.11 2.59
CA ARG A 198 -15.02 -33.18 3.54
C ARG A 198 -16.40 -33.79 3.28
N ASP A 199 -16.53 -35.11 3.45
CA ASP A 199 -17.83 -35.79 3.33
C ASP A 199 -18.77 -35.44 4.50
N ALA A 200 -18.23 -35.41 5.73
CA ALA A 200 -18.96 -35.11 6.97
C ALA A 200 -18.65 -33.69 7.47
N ALA A 201 -18.97 -32.67 6.67
CA ALA A 201 -18.62 -31.29 6.97
C ALA A 201 -19.44 -30.66 8.12
N THR A 202 -18.80 -29.75 8.85
CA THR A 202 -19.44 -28.86 9.84
C THR A 202 -19.69 -27.47 9.22
N PRO A 203 -20.53 -26.60 9.82
CA PRO A 203 -20.74 -25.24 9.34
C PRO A 203 -19.43 -24.45 9.21
N ARG A 204 -19.29 -23.69 8.12
CA ARG A 204 -18.06 -22.95 7.77
C ARG A 204 -18.20 -21.47 8.13
N LYS A 205 -17.18 -20.91 8.79
CA LYS A 205 -17.13 -19.49 9.17
C LYS A 205 -16.28 -18.70 8.18
N ILE A 206 -16.82 -17.60 7.66
CA ILE A 206 -16.15 -16.68 6.76
C ILE A 206 -16.13 -15.30 7.44
N VAL A 207 -14.95 -14.78 7.75
CA VAL A 207 -14.77 -13.39 8.20
C VAL A 207 -14.75 -12.51 6.97
N ILE A 208 -15.63 -11.53 6.90
CA ILE A 208 -15.73 -10.59 5.79
C ILE A 208 -15.37 -9.22 6.30
N THR A 209 -14.34 -8.61 5.71
CA THR A 209 -13.87 -7.26 6.02
C THR A 209 -14.11 -6.37 4.81
N LEU A 210 -14.86 -5.31 4.98
CA LEU A 210 -15.11 -4.28 3.97
C LEU A 210 -14.28 -3.06 4.32
N ASN A 211 -13.50 -2.54 3.37
CA ASN A 211 -12.71 -1.33 3.55
C ASN A 211 -12.74 -0.45 2.30
N GLY A 212 -12.85 0.86 2.47
CA GLY A 212 -12.99 1.78 1.34
C GLY A 212 -13.51 3.14 1.75
N ILE A 213 -14.10 3.84 0.80
CA ILE A 213 -14.80 5.13 0.93
C ILE A 213 -16.25 4.97 0.47
#